data_AF-A0A968T1U0-F1
#
_entry.id   AF-A0A968T1U0-F1
#
_cell.length_a   1.000
_cell.length_b   1.000
_cell.length_c   1.000
_cell.angle_alpha   90.00
_cell.angle_beta   90.00
_cell.angle_gamma   90.00
#
_symmetry.space_group_name_H-M   'P 1'
#
loop_
_entity.id
_entity.type
_entity.pdbx_description
1 polymer ?
#
loop_
_entity_poly.entity_id
_entity_poly.type
_entity_poly.pdbx_seq_one_letter_code
_entity_poly.pdbx_strand_id
1 'polypeptide(L)'
;MAYHFIYDKNIRLSRNFNTEINIIIVSVLFSMFGASLFHGQTFFQTAIAQKAIYFFAFYFLLSYIKIHPEELINLMVIFGIAYALVYIAQFIVFPKQLVSSKILEERGTLRIYMAGGEYSYFAYFFALYKFAKTHKVYYIFLMLLFLSIFIMLGSRQLIATIFGITMLFFLLSKQVKSKFAIGLLGFGLLVSVYFQFQEVFNSMFEVSQTKVQRLPKTFVSRLPNSI
;
A
#
# COMPACT_ATOMS: atom_id res chain seq x y z
N MET A 1 -1.82 29.01 -22.28
CA MET A 1 -1.28 28.04 -23.27
C MET A 1 -1.13 26.60 -22.74
N ALA A 2 -1.42 26.30 -21.45
CA ALA A 2 -1.38 24.93 -20.92
C ALA A 2 -2.69 24.12 -21.06
N TYR A 3 -3.83 24.79 -21.30
CA TYR A 3 -5.15 24.15 -21.37
C TYR A 3 -5.37 23.26 -22.60
N HIS A 4 -4.65 23.52 -23.70
CA HIS A 4 -4.76 22.73 -24.92
C HIS A 4 -3.97 21.41 -24.88
N PHE A 5 -3.15 21.20 -23.84
CA PHE A 5 -2.32 20.00 -23.72
C PHE A 5 -3.06 18.82 -23.06
N ILE A 6 -4.11 19.08 -22.28
CA ILE A 6 -4.75 18.07 -21.40
C ILE A 6 -6.15 17.68 -21.86
N TYR A 7 -6.81 18.50 -22.69
CA TYR A 7 -8.21 18.29 -23.09
C TYR A 7 -8.31 17.85 -24.56
N ASP A 8 -8.72 16.60 -24.78
CA ASP A 8 -9.06 16.10 -26.09
C ASP A 8 -10.57 15.86 -26.19
N LYS A 9 -11.22 16.64 -27.07
CA LYS A 9 -12.67 16.60 -27.28
C LYS A 9 -13.14 15.25 -27.85
N ASN A 10 -12.25 14.52 -28.53
CA ASN A 10 -12.58 13.34 -29.31
C ASN A 10 -12.52 12.02 -28.52
N ILE A 11 -11.96 12.02 -27.31
CA ILE A 11 -11.95 10.80 -26.48
C ILE A 11 -13.35 10.54 -25.94
N ARG A 12 -13.83 9.31 -26.17
CA ARG A 12 -14.97 8.73 -25.46
C ARG A 12 -14.43 7.81 -24.37
N LEU A 13 -14.26 8.34 -23.16
CA LEU A 13 -13.97 7.49 -21.98
C LEU A 13 -15.26 6.79 -21.55
N SER A 14 -15.22 5.46 -21.45
CA SER A 14 -16.33 4.69 -20.91
C SER A 14 -16.38 4.85 -19.40
N ARG A 15 -17.54 5.28 -18.89
CA ARG A 15 -17.77 5.51 -17.45
C ARG A 15 -18.15 4.19 -16.76
N ASN A 16 -17.22 3.25 -16.74
CA ASN A 16 -17.50 1.88 -16.28
C ASN A 16 -17.75 1.76 -14.78
N PHE A 17 -17.32 2.76 -13.97
CA PHE A 17 -17.35 2.67 -12.50
C PHE A 17 -18.36 3.62 -11.84
N ASN A 18 -19.31 4.17 -12.60
CA ASN A 18 -20.27 5.13 -12.07
C ASN A 18 -21.12 4.53 -10.93
N THR A 19 -21.60 3.31 -11.11
CA THR A 19 -22.52 2.66 -10.17
C THR A 19 -21.82 2.36 -8.85
N GLU A 20 -20.63 1.78 -8.93
CA GLU A 20 -19.80 1.39 -7.79
C GLU A 20 -19.43 2.62 -6.95
N ILE A 21 -18.99 3.70 -7.60
CA ILE A 21 -18.61 4.93 -6.91
C ILE A 21 -19.84 5.62 -6.29
N ASN A 22 -20.99 5.59 -6.98
CA ASN A 22 -22.24 6.12 -6.41
C ASN A 22 -22.66 5.33 -5.16
N ILE A 23 -22.54 3.99 -5.18
CA ILE A 23 -22.82 3.15 -4.01
C ILE A 23 -21.88 3.52 -2.85
N ILE A 24 -20.58 3.72 -3.11
CA ILE A 24 -19.63 4.16 -2.09
C ILE A 24 -20.06 5.50 -1.49
N ILE A 25 -20.38 6.50 -2.33
CA ILE A 25 -20.80 7.82 -1.87
C ILE A 25 -22.09 7.74 -1.05
N VAL A 26 -23.08 6.97 -1.50
CA VAL A 26 -24.33 6.78 -0.77
C VAL A 26 -24.08 6.07 0.57
N SER A 27 -23.21 5.07 0.60
CA SER A 27 -22.83 4.36 1.83
C SER A 27 -22.15 5.28 2.84
N VAL A 28 -21.32 6.21 2.37
CA VAL A 28 -20.70 7.27 3.17
C VAL A 28 -21.72 8.23 3.76
N LEU A 29 -22.80 8.56 3.03
CA LEU A 29 -23.88 9.38 3.59
C LEU A 29 -24.66 8.61 4.66
N PHE A 30 -24.97 7.33 4.42
CA PHE A 30 -25.64 6.48 5.41
C PHE A 30 -24.80 6.26 6.68
N SER A 31 -23.49 6.12 6.56
CA SER A 31 -22.60 5.94 7.72
C SER A 31 -22.63 7.15 8.65
N MET A 32 -22.85 8.37 8.13
CA MET A 32 -22.98 9.58 8.94
C MET A 32 -24.20 9.54 9.86
N PHE A 33 -25.33 9.00 9.39
CA PHE A 33 -26.51 8.80 10.23
C PHE A 33 -26.22 7.81 11.38
N GLY A 34 -25.54 6.70 11.08
CA GLY A 34 -25.12 5.74 12.10
C GLY A 34 -24.19 6.36 13.13
N ALA A 35 -23.19 7.14 12.69
CA ALA A 35 -22.28 7.83 13.59
C ALA A 35 -22.99 8.86 14.48
N SER A 36 -23.99 9.55 13.95
CA SER A 36 -24.79 10.51 14.72
C SER A 36 -25.65 9.82 15.78
N LEU A 37 -26.33 8.73 15.41
CA LEU A 37 -27.23 8.00 16.32
C LEU A 37 -26.49 7.22 17.41
N PHE A 38 -25.39 6.54 17.08
CA PHE A 38 -24.73 5.62 18.01
C PHE A 38 -23.49 6.19 18.69
N HIS A 39 -22.87 7.22 18.12
CA HIS A 39 -21.62 7.79 18.63
C HIS A 39 -21.73 9.27 18.99
N GLY A 40 -22.92 9.88 18.86
CA GLY A 40 -23.15 11.29 19.21
C GLY A 40 -22.32 12.27 18.39
N GLN A 41 -21.79 11.84 17.23
CA GLN A 41 -20.98 12.70 16.37
C GLN A 41 -21.87 13.61 15.53
N THR A 42 -21.45 14.86 15.35
CA THR A 42 -22.11 15.74 14.39
C THR A 42 -21.81 15.30 12.96
N PHE A 43 -22.75 15.52 12.04
CA PHE A 43 -22.54 15.21 10.62
C PHE A 43 -21.26 15.84 10.07
N PHE A 44 -20.92 17.06 10.49
CA PHE A 44 -19.70 17.73 10.05
C PHE A 44 -18.41 17.03 10.52
N GLN A 45 -18.38 16.53 11.76
CA GLN A 45 -17.24 15.77 12.27
C GLN A 45 -17.06 14.46 11.50
N THR A 46 -18.14 13.72 11.28
CA THR A 46 -18.07 12.49 10.49
C THR A 46 -17.68 12.78 9.04
N ALA A 47 -18.15 13.90 8.48
CA ALA A 47 -17.77 14.33 7.15
C ALA A 47 -16.26 14.56 7.02
N ILE A 48 -15.63 15.22 7.99
CA ILE A 48 -14.18 15.43 8.00
C ILE A 48 -13.43 14.11 8.22
N ALA A 49 -13.93 13.25 9.11
CA ALA A 49 -13.31 11.98 9.42
C ALA A 49 -13.19 11.07 8.18
N GLN A 50 -14.17 11.13 7.27
CA GLN A 50 -14.21 10.32 6.05
C GLN A 50 -13.64 11.01 4.80
N LYS A 51 -12.88 12.11 4.96
CA LYS A 51 -12.33 12.89 3.83
C LYS A 51 -11.59 12.09 2.77
N ALA A 52 -10.96 10.97 3.16
CA ALA A 52 -10.25 10.09 2.23
C ALA A 52 -11.18 9.47 1.19
N ILE A 53 -12.43 9.17 1.55
CA ILE A 53 -13.41 8.54 0.65
C ILE A 53 -13.93 9.55 -0.39
N TYR A 54 -13.92 10.85 -0.08
CA TYR A 54 -14.27 11.88 -1.08
C TYR A 54 -13.29 11.92 -2.25
N PHE A 55 -12.09 11.34 -2.11
CA PHE A 55 -11.18 11.20 -3.23
C PHE A 55 -11.78 10.37 -4.38
N PHE A 56 -12.75 9.47 -4.11
CA PHE A 56 -13.47 8.77 -5.18
C PHE A 56 -14.30 9.71 -6.06
N ALA A 57 -14.75 10.86 -5.55
CA ALA A 57 -15.43 11.86 -6.39
C ALA A 57 -14.50 12.46 -7.46
N PHE A 58 -13.17 12.40 -7.25
CA PHE A 58 -12.18 12.80 -8.24
C PHE A 58 -12.28 11.99 -9.53
N TYR A 59 -12.82 10.76 -9.48
CA TYR A 59 -13.12 9.97 -10.68
C TYR A 59 -14.06 10.69 -11.65
N PHE A 60 -15.12 11.32 -11.13
CA PHE A 60 -16.06 12.06 -11.97
C PHE A 60 -15.41 13.30 -12.56
N LEU A 61 -14.54 13.97 -11.81
CA LEU A 61 -13.77 15.10 -12.28
C LEU A 61 -12.83 14.68 -13.43
N LEU A 62 -12.07 13.60 -13.27
CA LEU A 62 -11.20 13.07 -14.31
C LEU A 62 -11.99 12.65 -15.56
N SER A 63 -13.15 12.02 -15.35
CA SER A 63 -14.06 11.63 -16.44
C SER A 63 -14.67 12.83 -17.16
N TYR A 64 -14.84 13.97 -16.48
CA TYR A 64 -15.30 15.22 -17.06
C TYR A 64 -14.21 15.91 -17.87
N ILE A 65 -12.97 15.94 -17.35
CA ILE A 65 -11.81 16.55 -18.01
C ILE A 65 -11.34 15.71 -19.21
N LYS A 66 -11.65 14.42 -19.26
CA LYS A 66 -11.25 13.49 -20.34
C LYS A 66 -9.73 13.42 -20.55
N ILE A 67 -8.99 13.24 -19.46
CA ILE A 67 -7.53 13.08 -19.54
C ILE A 67 -7.20 11.74 -20.22
N HIS A 68 -6.24 11.74 -21.14
CA HIS A 68 -5.73 10.51 -21.75
C HIS A 68 -5.12 9.59 -20.69
N PRO A 69 -5.43 8.29 -20.67
CA PRO A 69 -4.88 7.36 -19.68
C PRO A 69 -3.34 7.33 -19.66
N GLU A 70 -2.71 7.52 -20.82
CA GLU A 70 -1.26 7.56 -20.95
C GLU A 70 -0.63 8.74 -20.21
N GLU A 71 -1.28 9.91 -20.27
CA GLU A 71 -0.84 11.10 -19.54
C GLU A 71 -0.97 10.89 -18.03
N LEU A 72 -2.07 10.29 -17.58
CA LEU A 72 -2.27 9.98 -16.15
C LEU A 72 -1.20 9.02 -15.63
N ILE A 73 -0.89 7.96 -16.39
CA ILE A 73 0.17 7.01 -16.06
C ILE A 73 1.53 7.73 -15.98
N ASN A 74 1.84 8.57 -16.97
CA ASN A 74 3.10 9.32 -16.99
C ASN A 74 3.19 10.27 -15.78
N LEU A 75 2.10 10.96 -15.44
CA LEU A 75 2.02 11.84 -14.27
C LEU A 75 2.25 11.06 -12.97
N MET A 76 1.64 9.88 -12.82
CA MET A 76 1.84 9.02 -11.65
C MET A 76 3.30 8.54 -11.54
N VAL A 77 3.95 8.21 -12.65
CA VAL A 77 5.38 7.86 -12.67
C VAL A 77 6.26 9.05 -12.29
N ILE A 78 5.96 10.25 -12.81
CA ILE A 78 6.66 11.49 -12.45
C ILE A 78 6.54 11.76 -10.95
N PHE A 79 5.34 11.63 -10.37
CA PHE A 79 5.14 11.77 -8.93
C PHE A 79 5.86 10.68 -8.13
N GLY A 80 5.93 9.46 -8.64
CA GLY A 80 6.71 8.38 -8.03
C GLY A 80 8.19 8.74 -7.97
N ILE A 81 8.77 9.22 -9.07
CA ILE A 81 10.17 9.65 -9.15
C ILE A 81 10.41 10.87 -8.24
N ALA A 82 9.53 11.86 -8.26
CA ALA A 82 9.64 13.04 -7.39
C ALA A 82 9.62 12.63 -5.91
N TYR A 83 8.68 11.74 -5.52
CA TYR A 83 8.62 11.17 -4.18
C TYR A 83 9.94 10.47 -3.81
N ALA A 84 10.48 9.65 -4.72
CA ALA A 84 11.73 8.94 -4.51
C ALA A 84 12.91 9.88 -4.21
N LEU A 85 13.05 10.93 -5.02
CA LEU A 85 14.10 11.92 -4.86
C LEU A 85 13.97 12.69 -3.53
N VAL A 86 12.75 13.12 -3.20
CA VAL A 86 12.48 13.81 -1.92
C VAL A 86 12.74 12.90 -0.72
N TYR A 87 12.36 11.62 -0.81
CA TYR A 87 12.59 10.63 0.25
C TYR A 87 14.09 10.41 0.49
N ILE A 88 14.87 10.21 -0.57
CA ILE A 88 16.33 10.02 -0.48
C ILE A 88 16.99 11.29 0.08
N ALA A 89 16.60 12.47 -0.39
CA ALA A 89 17.11 13.73 0.14
C ALA A 89 16.78 13.91 1.63
N GLN A 90 15.55 13.60 2.04
CA GLN A 90 15.12 13.63 3.44
C GLN A 90 15.90 12.63 4.31
N PHE A 91 16.24 11.46 3.78
CA PHE A 91 17.05 10.47 4.48
C PHE A 91 18.50 10.93 4.67
N ILE A 92 19.12 11.52 3.64
CA ILE A 92 20.51 12.02 3.70
C ILE A 92 20.64 13.20 4.68
N VAL A 93 19.63 14.07 4.73
CA VAL A 93 19.64 15.30 5.54
C VAL A 93 19.19 15.07 6.99
N PHE A 94 18.77 13.84 7.34
CA PHE A 94 18.39 13.48 8.72
C PHE A 94 19.55 13.81 9.70
N PRO A 95 19.28 14.45 10.86
CA PRO A 95 17.98 14.65 11.53
C PRO A 95 17.15 15.86 11.08
N LYS A 96 17.63 16.68 10.14
CA LYS A 96 16.89 17.88 9.71
C LYS A 96 15.69 17.48 8.83
N GLN A 97 14.53 18.04 9.15
CA GLN A 97 13.30 17.79 8.41
C GLN A 97 13.15 18.77 7.24
N LEU A 98 13.13 18.26 6.01
CA LEU A 98 12.87 19.01 4.77
C LEU A 98 11.37 19.12 4.48
N VAL A 99 10.63 18.03 4.72
CA VAL A 99 9.20 17.91 4.42
C VAL A 99 8.45 17.42 5.66
N SER A 100 7.22 17.91 5.84
CA SER A 100 6.31 17.41 6.88
C SER A 100 6.13 15.89 6.70
N SER A 101 6.76 15.14 7.58
CA SER A 101 6.90 13.69 7.56
C SER A 101 7.00 13.22 9.01
N LYS A 102 6.47 12.03 9.27
CA LYS A 102 6.58 11.40 10.59
C LYS A 102 7.82 10.52 10.55
N ILE A 103 8.81 10.85 11.36
CA ILE A 103 10.06 10.10 11.45
C ILE A 103 10.03 9.27 12.74
N LEU A 104 10.19 7.96 12.60
CA LEU A 104 10.24 7.01 13.71
C LEU A 104 11.57 6.28 13.67
N GLU A 105 12.28 6.27 14.79
CA GLU A 105 13.45 5.43 14.99
C GLU A 105 13.04 4.24 15.84
N GLU A 106 12.88 3.09 15.19
CA GLU A 106 12.49 1.84 15.85
C GLU A 106 13.51 0.76 15.54
N ARG A 107 14.02 0.09 16.59
CA ARG A 107 14.96 -1.04 16.45
C ARG A 107 16.21 -0.68 15.60
N GLY A 108 16.74 0.53 15.79
CA GLY A 108 17.92 1.02 15.04
C GLY A 108 17.68 1.27 13.55
N THR A 109 16.42 1.30 13.11
CA THR A 109 16.05 1.61 11.71
C THR A 109 15.29 2.93 11.66
N LEU A 110 15.76 3.84 10.81
CA LEU A 110 15.09 5.10 10.53
C LEU A 110 13.93 4.88 9.57
N ARG A 111 12.69 5.14 10.00
CA ARG A 111 11.48 5.04 9.18
C ARG A 111 10.87 6.41 8.96
N ILE A 112 10.77 6.80 7.69
CA ILE A 112 10.24 8.12 7.30
C ILE A 112 8.90 7.91 6.62
N TYR A 113 7.83 8.36 7.26
CA TYR A 113 6.48 8.29 6.70
C TYR A 113 6.13 9.65 6.08
N MET A 114 6.06 9.67 4.75
CA MET A 114 5.72 10.84 3.95
C MET A 114 4.53 10.52 3.04
N ALA A 115 3.66 11.50 2.81
CA ALA A 115 2.55 11.35 1.88
C ALA A 115 3.04 11.16 0.43
N GLY A 116 2.32 10.37 -0.37
CA GLY A 116 2.66 10.11 -1.77
C GLY A 116 3.47 8.85 -2.02
N GLY A 117 3.69 8.02 -1.00
CA GLY A 117 4.32 6.71 -1.15
C GLY A 117 3.58 5.81 -2.15
N GLU A 118 2.27 6.02 -2.30
CA GLU A 118 1.38 5.36 -3.26
C GLU A 118 1.90 5.43 -4.69
N TYR A 119 2.44 6.60 -5.09
CA TYR A 119 2.98 6.82 -6.44
C TYR A 119 4.26 6.02 -6.67
N SER A 120 5.07 5.78 -5.64
CA SER A 120 6.28 4.95 -5.76
C SER A 120 5.94 3.47 -5.93
N TYR A 121 4.92 2.94 -5.23
CA TYR A 121 4.43 1.58 -5.49
C TYR A 121 3.91 1.44 -6.92
N PHE A 122 3.09 2.41 -7.38
CA PHE A 122 2.60 2.40 -8.75
C PHE A 122 3.75 2.44 -9.77
N ALA A 123 4.69 3.36 -9.60
CA ALA A 123 5.82 3.52 -10.52
C ALA A 123 6.72 2.27 -10.56
N TYR A 124 6.93 1.60 -9.43
CA TYR A 124 7.62 0.31 -9.37
C TYR A 124 6.91 -0.76 -10.21
N PHE A 125 5.61 -0.98 -10.01
CA PHE A 125 4.88 -2.01 -10.76
C PHE A 125 4.70 -1.64 -12.23
N PHE A 126 4.60 -0.35 -12.55
CA PHE A 126 4.60 0.12 -13.93
C PHE A 126 5.96 -0.15 -14.62
N ALA A 127 7.07 0.11 -13.94
CA ALA A 127 8.41 -0.20 -14.44
C ALA A 127 8.59 -1.72 -14.63
N LEU A 128 8.11 -2.53 -13.68
CA LEU A 128 8.10 -3.99 -13.79
C LEU A 128 7.31 -4.47 -15.02
N TYR A 129 6.10 -3.96 -15.22
CA TYR A 129 5.27 -4.29 -16.37
C TYR A 129 5.94 -3.90 -17.69
N LYS A 130 6.47 -2.68 -17.79
CA LYS A 130 7.16 -2.20 -18.98
C LYS A 130 8.46 -2.96 -19.24
N PHE A 131 9.20 -3.34 -18.19
CA PHE A 131 10.38 -4.20 -18.30
C PHE A 131 10.02 -5.55 -18.92
N ALA A 132 9.01 -6.24 -18.39
CA ALA A 132 8.58 -7.53 -18.91
C ALA A 132 8.15 -7.45 -20.39
N LYS A 133 7.51 -6.34 -20.80
CA LYS A 133 7.11 -6.14 -22.19
C LYS A 133 8.27 -5.75 -23.13
N THR A 134 9.19 -4.90 -22.69
CA THR A 134 10.17 -4.24 -23.58
C THR A 134 11.61 -4.69 -23.38
N HIS A 135 11.92 -5.36 -22.27
CA HIS A 135 13.25 -5.81 -21.85
C HIS A 135 14.31 -4.70 -21.79
N LYS A 136 13.90 -3.42 -21.72
CA LYS A 136 14.83 -2.30 -21.66
C LYS A 136 15.42 -2.13 -20.25
N VAL A 137 16.74 -2.02 -20.17
CA VAL A 137 17.52 -1.99 -18.92
C VAL A 137 17.17 -0.78 -18.04
N TYR A 138 16.78 0.36 -18.60
CA TYR A 138 16.43 1.54 -17.80
C TYR A 138 15.27 1.29 -16.82
N TYR A 139 14.35 0.37 -17.13
CA TYR A 139 13.28 0.01 -16.21
C TYR A 139 13.79 -0.78 -15.00
N ILE A 140 14.90 -1.50 -15.13
CA ILE A 140 15.58 -2.15 -14.00
C ILE A 140 16.10 -1.09 -13.04
N PHE A 141 16.75 -0.03 -13.55
CA PHE A 141 17.22 1.07 -12.72
C PHE A 141 16.08 1.79 -11.98
N LEU A 142 14.94 2.00 -12.66
CA LEU A 142 13.72 2.54 -12.01
C LEU A 142 13.20 1.59 -10.92
N MET A 143 13.13 0.28 -11.19
CA MET A 143 12.72 -0.70 -10.19
C MET A 143 13.66 -0.70 -8.97
N LEU A 144 14.97 -0.63 -9.18
CA LEU A 144 15.97 -0.58 -8.10
C LEU A 144 15.85 0.71 -7.27
N LEU A 145 15.60 1.85 -7.92
CA LEU A 145 15.33 3.12 -7.25
C LEU A 145 14.12 3.04 -6.32
N PHE A 146 13.02 2.44 -6.75
CA PHE A 146 11.84 2.30 -5.87
C PHE A 146 12.02 1.21 -4.82
N LEU A 147 12.72 0.12 -5.16
CA LEU A 147 13.02 -0.95 -4.23
C LEU A 147 13.89 -0.46 -3.05
N SER A 148 14.84 0.44 -3.30
CA SER A 148 15.66 1.01 -2.22
C SER A 148 14.80 1.75 -1.20
N ILE A 149 13.79 2.51 -1.62
CA ILE A 149 12.86 3.21 -0.73
C ILE A 149 12.08 2.21 0.12
N PHE A 150 11.58 1.13 -0.47
CA PHE A 150 10.84 0.09 0.24
C PHE A 150 11.70 -0.60 1.31
N ILE A 151 12.97 -0.83 1.00
CA ILE A 151 13.96 -1.35 1.96
C ILE A 151 14.19 -0.34 3.08
N MET A 152 14.38 0.94 2.75
CA MET A 152 14.60 2.02 3.72
C MET A 152 13.39 2.27 4.62
N LEU A 153 12.17 1.98 4.17
CA LEU A 153 10.97 2.08 5.01
C LEU A 153 10.99 1.05 6.16
N GLY A 154 11.84 0.01 6.06
CA GLY A 154 12.09 -0.95 7.13
C GLY A 154 10.90 -1.85 7.49
N SER A 155 9.85 -1.86 6.65
CA SER A 155 8.67 -2.70 6.86
C SER A 155 8.85 -4.05 6.17
N ARG A 156 9.16 -5.09 6.96
CA ARG A 156 9.34 -6.47 6.47
C ARG A 156 8.12 -6.96 5.69
N GLN A 157 6.92 -6.67 6.20
CA GLN A 157 5.66 -7.00 5.55
C GLN A 157 5.54 -6.36 4.17
N LEU A 158 5.92 -5.08 4.05
CA LEU A 158 5.88 -4.36 2.77
C LEU A 158 6.84 -4.99 1.77
N ILE A 159 8.11 -5.21 2.14
CA ILE A 159 9.13 -5.79 1.24
C ILE A 159 8.64 -7.15 0.72
N ALA A 160 8.14 -7.99 1.62
CA ALA A 160 7.71 -9.31 1.26
C ALA A 160 6.38 -9.31 0.48
N THR A 161 5.51 -8.32 0.68
CA THR A 161 4.32 -8.11 -0.17
C THR A 161 4.71 -7.70 -1.59
N ILE A 162 5.62 -6.73 -1.73
CA ILE A 162 6.09 -6.27 -3.05
C ILE A 162 6.80 -7.40 -3.78
N PHE A 163 7.69 -8.11 -3.08
CA PHE A 163 8.35 -9.28 -3.64
C PHE A 163 7.35 -10.36 -4.05
N GLY A 164 6.38 -10.69 -3.18
CA GLY A 164 5.32 -11.65 -3.48
C GLY A 164 4.49 -11.27 -4.72
N ILE A 165 4.10 -10.00 -4.86
CA ILE A 165 3.36 -9.53 -6.04
C ILE A 165 4.25 -9.56 -7.29
N THR A 166 5.52 -9.15 -7.20
CA THR A 166 6.47 -9.23 -8.32
C THR A 166 6.68 -10.67 -8.78
N MET A 167 6.77 -11.60 -7.85
CA MET A 167 6.86 -13.03 -8.15
C MET A 167 5.58 -13.55 -8.79
N LEU A 168 4.42 -13.26 -8.20
CA LEU A 168 3.12 -13.61 -8.77
C LEU A 168 2.96 -13.08 -10.19
N PHE A 169 3.39 -11.84 -10.43
CA PHE A 169 3.39 -11.23 -11.76
C PHE A 169 4.21 -12.05 -12.77
N PHE A 170 5.42 -12.48 -12.41
CA PHE A 170 6.23 -13.34 -13.28
C PHE A 170 5.67 -14.75 -13.44
N LEU A 171 5.08 -15.34 -12.40
CA LEU A 171 4.45 -16.66 -12.44
C LEU A 171 3.23 -16.67 -13.38
N LEU A 172 2.41 -15.62 -13.33
CA LEU A 172 1.20 -15.49 -14.15
C LEU A 172 1.48 -14.92 -15.54
N SER A 173 2.65 -14.32 -15.77
CA SER A 173 3.00 -13.74 -17.06
C SER A 173 3.32 -14.82 -18.08
N LYS A 174 2.53 -14.87 -19.16
CA LYS A 174 2.78 -15.73 -20.33
C LYS A 174 4.10 -15.40 -21.06
N GLN A 175 4.75 -14.28 -20.71
CA GLN A 175 5.99 -13.83 -21.33
C GLN A 175 7.21 -14.61 -20.81
N VAL A 176 7.15 -15.17 -19.59
CA VAL A 176 8.24 -15.93 -18.99
C VAL A 176 8.07 -17.42 -19.31
N LYS A 177 8.81 -17.94 -20.30
CA LYS A 177 8.70 -19.35 -20.73
C LYS A 177 9.48 -20.34 -19.86
N SER A 178 10.41 -19.87 -19.03
CA SER A 178 11.29 -20.75 -18.25
C SER A 178 10.56 -21.34 -17.04
N LYS A 179 10.23 -22.63 -17.11
CA LYS A 179 9.62 -23.40 -16.00
C LYS A 179 10.52 -23.42 -14.75
N PHE A 180 11.84 -23.42 -14.94
CA PHE A 180 12.80 -23.34 -13.84
C PHE A 180 12.76 -21.98 -13.13
N ALA A 181 12.72 -20.88 -13.90
CA ALA A 181 12.60 -19.54 -13.33
C ALA A 181 11.29 -19.40 -12.54
N ILE A 182 10.19 -19.93 -13.08
CA ILE A 182 8.89 -19.99 -12.39
C ILE A 182 9.00 -20.80 -11.08
N GLY A 183 9.63 -21.98 -11.10
CA GLY A 183 9.83 -22.80 -9.89
C GLY A 183 10.68 -22.11 -8.82
N LEU A 184 11.80 -21.51 -9.22
CA LEU A 184 12.68 -20.73 -8.34
C LEU A 184 11.92 -19.53 -7.73
N LEU A 185 11.11 -18.85 -8.55
CA LEU A 185 10.32 -17.72 -8.09
C LEU A 185 9.20 -18.16 -7.14
N GLY A 186 8.51 -19.26 -7.43
CA GLY A 186 7.51 -19.84 -6.54
C GLY A 186 8.09 -20.22 -5.18
N PHE A 187 9.31 -20.79 -5.16
CA PHE A 187 10.01 -21.10 -3.91
C PHE A 187 10.35 -19.85 -3.11
N GLY A 188 10.89 -18.80 -3.74
CA GLY A 188 11.19 -17.56 -3.02
C GLY A 188 9.94 -16.86 -2.47
N LEU A 189 8.77 -17.00 -3.12
CA LEU A 189 7.49 -16.49 -2.61
C LEU A 189 7.11 -17.20 -1.31
N LEU A 190 7.21 -18.54 -1.28
CA LEU A 190 6.96 -19.34 -0.08
C LEU A 190 7.91 -18.95 1.07
N VAL A 191 9.20 -18.75 0.78
CA VAL A 191 10.19 -18.30 1.77
C VAL A 191 9.83 -16.91 2.32
N SER A 192 9.44 -15.98 1.45
CA SER A 192 9.06 -14.63 1.87
C SER A 192 7.79 -14.60 2.72
N VAL A 193 6.79 -15.42 2.37
CA VAL A 193 5.59 -15.63 3.19
C VAL A 193 5.97 -16.20 4.55
N TYR A 194 6.83 -17.22 4.60
CA TYR A 194 7.29 -17.81 5.86
C TYR A 194 7.94 -16.76 6.79
N PHE A 195 8.85 -15.93 6.29
CA PHE A 195 9.49 -14.88 7.10
C PHE A 195 8.51 -13.82 7.60
N GLN A 196 7.47 -13.46 6.83
CA GLN A 196 6.43 -12.54 7.31
C GLN A 196 5.65 -13.13 8.49
N PHE A 197 5.23 -14.38 8.36
CA PHE A 197 4.40 -15.03 9.36
C PHE A 197 5.18 -15.51 10.57
N GLN A 198 6.51 -15.66 10.49
CA GLN A 198 7.34 -16.09 11.62
C GLN A 198 7.19 -15.16 12.84
N GLU A 199 7.26 -13.84 12.65
CA GLU A 199 7.12 -12.88 13.76
C GLU A 199 5.70 -12.92 14.36
N VAL A 200 4.69 -13.08 13.50
CA VAL A 200 3.29 -13.24 13.92
C VAL A 200 3.12 -14.51 14.75
N PHE A 201 3.58 -15.66 14.26
CA PHE A 201 3.50 -16.93 14.99
C PHE A 201 4.25 -16.84 16.32
N ASN A 202 5.46 -16.28 16.34
CA ASN A 202 6.22 -16.11 17.57
C ASN A 202 5.46 -15.25 18.60
N SER A 203 4.86 -14.14 18.16
CA SER A 203 4.06 -13.29 19.05
C SER A 203 2.82 -14.03 19.59
N MET A 204 2.17 -14.86 18.77
CA MET A 204 1.02 -15.69 19.21
C MET A 204 1.45 -16.78 20.20
N PHE A 205 2.61 -17.41 20.00
CA PHE A 205 3.17 -18.38 20.94
C PHE A 205 3.49 -17.73 22.28
N GLU A 206 4.12 -16.55 22.28
CA GLU A 206 4.47 -15.80 23.49
C GLU A 206 3.23 -15.41 24.31
N VAL A 207 2.18 -14.88 23.65
CA VAL A 207 0.92 -14.55 24.31
C VAL A 207 0.24 -15.81 24.86
N SER A 208 0.31 -16.93 24.14
CA SER A 208 -0.27 -18.21 24.58
C SER A 208 0.43 -18.75 25.83
N GLN A 209 1.77 -18.71 25.87
CA GLN A 209 2.54 -19.12 27.04
C GLN A 209 2.28 -18.21 28.26
N THR A 210 2.16 -16.90 28.03
CA THR A 210 1.89 -15.93 29.09
C THR A 210 0.49 -16.10 29.70
N LYS A 211 -0.52 -16.45 28.88
CA LYS A 211 -1.88 -16.75 29.37
C LYS A 211 -1.94 -18.06 30.16
N VAL A 212 -1.19 -19.09 29.75
CA VAL A 212 -1.12 -20.37 30.48
C VAL A 212 -0.46 -20.18 31.86
N GLN A 213 0.56 -19.31 31.98
CA GLN A 213 1.18 -18.99 33.28
C GLN A 213 0.33 -18.10 34.19
N ARG A 214 -0.63 -17.33 33.64
CA ARG A 214 -1.55 -16.46 34.40
C ARG A 214 -2.87 -17.12 34.80
N LEU A 215 -3.07 -18.42 34.53
CA LEU A 215 -4.16 -19.15 35.18
C LEU A 215 -3.90 -19.14 36.69
N PRO A 216 -4.75 -18.48 37.50
CA PRO A 216 -4.49 -18.35 38.92
C PRO A 216 -4.56 -19.74 39.56
N LYS A 217 -3.50 -20.11 40.29
CA LYS A 217 -3.43 -21.35 41.11
C LYS A 217 -4.58 -21.48 42.12
N THR A 218 -5.43 -20.46 42.28
CA THR A 218 -6.61 -20.46 43.15
C THR A 218 -7.76 -21.35 42.68
N PHE A 219 -7.74 -21.87 41.44
CA PHE A 219 -8.77 -22.83 40.99
C PHE A 219 -8.45 -24.30 41.33
N VAL A 220 -7.19 -24.62 41.66
CA VAL A 220 -6.78 -26.01 41.97
C VAL A 220 -6.86 -26.32 43.48
N SER A 221 -6.93 -25.30 44.35
CA SER A 221 -7.07 -25.49 45.81
C SER A 221 -8.51 -25.52 46.33
N ARG A 222 -9.52 -25.53 45.45
CA ARG A 222 -10.95 -25.67 45.80
C ARG A 222 -11.56 -26.99 45.30
N LEU A 223 -10.78 -28.06 45.22
CA LEU A 223 -11.36 -29.40 45.23
C LEU A 223 -11.54 -29.81 46.70
N PRO A 224 -12.78 -29.96 47.20
CA PRO A 224 -12.99 -30.51 48.52
C PRO A 224 -12.47 -31.95 48.53
N ASN A 225 -11.56 -32.23 49.46
CA ASN A 225 -11.29 -33.59 49.88
C ASN A 225 -12.57 -34.15 50.52
N SER A 226 -13.44 -34.72 49.69
CA SER A 226 -14.55 -35.55 50.13
C SER A 226 -14.58 -36.79 49.24
N ILE A 227 -13.84 -37.82 49.66
CA ILE A 227 -14.30 -39.17 50.03
C ILE A 227 -13.09 -39.89 50.64
#